data_AF-A0AAD7YSL1-F1
#
_entry.id   AF-A0AAD7YSL1-F1
#
_cell.length_a   1.000
_cell.length_b   1.000
_cell.length_c   1.000
_cell.angle_alpha   90.00
_cell.angle_beta   90.00
_cell.angle_gamma   90.00
#
_symmetry.space_group_name_H-M   'P 1'
#
loop_
_entity.id
_entity.type
_entity.pdbx_description
1 polymer ?
#
loop_
_entity_poly.entity_id
_entity_poly.type
_entity_poly.pdbx_seq_one_letter_code
_entity_poly.pdbx_strand_id
1 'polypeptide(L)'
;MSKYNLLVLSAIKLIDNRCTGVNLCNFVLYEDFPPSKRWSPGVVFIKYACFDDTSTVHYCDREVQVAEVGEDSEGYIRTPGYPHYYIDGDCGWRLRVNPEQKIRITLMDVSLRGIEPFKDRCIDYVAVQDQNGDALLSSCEQVELPLRLTSVTHVVNVTVVARSKGAYPKRGVLLHYKSIGCVTLPAPPSGYLVYRNDEVAHYMCNVNFVFVDTRQKARFIWCYDDNRWNDTVPLCVVFVSRETRVFCQKEAALKRDSIPRSDEEAKNLAPHDVPDMMVDIVIPSLLIAALFVGNALIVLIIYKYRKRKEGDEVEDEFNTIPLNVNGNVHSAGNAV
;
A
#
# COMPACT_ATOMS: atom_id res chain seq x y z
N MET A 1 11.40 14.93 22.06
CA MET A 1 9.94 14.84 22.38
C MET A 1 9.65 15.73 23.58
N SER A 2 8.71 16.68 23.48
CA SER A 2 8.34 17.55 24.62
C SER A 2 7.71 16.75 25.75
N LYS A 3 7.95 17.11 27.03
CA LYS A 3 7.32 16.47 28.21
C LYS A 3 5.79 16.38 28.11
N TYR A 4 5.17 17.32 27.40
CA TYR A 4 3.73 17.33 27.13
C TYR A 4 3.27 16.13 26.28
N ASN A 5 4.03 15.74 25.24
CA ASN A 5 3.67 14.60 24.40
C ASN A 5 3.69 13.28 25.18
N LEU A 6 4.62 13.14 26.14
CA LEU A 6 4.71 11.94 26.98
C LEU A 6 3.48 11.80 27.91
N LEU A 7 3.01 12.92 28.47
CA LEU A 7 1.82 12.93 29.34
C LEU A 7 0.54 12.63 28.57
N VAL A 8 0.39 13.15 27.35
CA VAL A 8 -0.76 12.85 26.49
C VAL A 8 -0.79 11.36 26.12
N LEU A 9 0.36 10.79 25.72
CA LEU A 9 0.47 9.35 25.45
C LEU A 9 0.11 8.49 26.67
N SER A 10 0.49 8.93 27.87
CA SER A 10 0.14 8.23 29.12
C SER A 10 -1.36 8.24 29.39
N ALA A 11 -2.04 9.36 29.10
CA ALA A 11 -3.49 9.47 29.24
C ALA A 11 -4.22 8.58 28.23
N ILE A 12 -3.76 8.55 26.96
CA ILE A 12 -4.33 7.67 25.92
C ILE A 12 -4.18 6.20 26.34
N LYS A 13 -2.99 5.79 26.80
CA LYS A 13 -2.75 4.42 27.28
C LYS A 13 -3.65 4.04 28.45
N LEU A 14 -3.98 4.99 29.32
CA LEU A 14 -4.92 4.78 30.42
C LEU A 14 -6.36 4.60 29.93
N ILE A 15 -6.79 5.42 28.96
CA ILE A 15 -8.09 5.28 28.30
C ILE A 15 -8.19 3.91 27.63
N ASP A 16 -7.19 3.51 26.84
CA ASP A 16 -7.18 2.21 26.16
C ASP A 16 -7.29 1.06 27.17
N ASN A 17 -6.50 1.10 28.24
CA ASN A 17 -6.53 0.05 29.26
C ASN A 17 -7.88 -0.05 30.00
N ARG A 18 -8.63 1.06 30.12
CA ARG A 18 -9.91 1.11 30.83
C ARG A 18 -11.12 0.87 29.92
N CYS A 19 -11.07 1.35 28.69
CA CYS A 19 -12.21 1.43 27.79
C CYS A 19 -12.23 0.36 26.69
N THR A 20 -11.13 -0.32 26.43
CA THR A 20 -11.10 -1.32 25.36
C THR A 20 -11.88 -2.57 25.77
N GLY A 21 -12.78 -3.01 24.89
CA GLY A 21 -13.58 -4.23 25.06
C GLY A 21 -14.81 -4.07 25.95
N VAL A 22 -15.05 -2.89 26.54
CA VAL A 22 -16.26 -2.62 27.34
C VAL A 22 -17.34 -1.90 26.53
N ASN A 23 -18.60 -2.25 26.77
CA ASN A 23 -19.75 -1.62 26.10
C ASN A 23 -20.00 -0.17 26.57
N LEU A 24 -19.63 0.13 27.81
CA LEU A 24 -19.76 1.46 28.40
C LEU A 24 -18.45 1.82 29.09
N CYS A 25 -17.81 2.90 28.65
CA CYS A 25 -16.67 3.48 29.35
C CYS A 25 -16.97 4.91 29.78
N ASN A 26 -16.91 5.17 31.08
CA ASN A 26 -16.88 6.52 31.62
C ASN A 26 -15.43 6.88 31.97
N PHE A 27 -14.91 7.91 31.31
CA PHE A 27 -13.57 8.44 31.53
C PHE A 27 -13.61 9.96 31.65
N VAL A 28 -13.25 10.46 32.81
CA VAL A 28 -13.21 11.89 33.13
C VAL A 28 -11.74 12.29 33.22
N LEU A 29 -11.23 12.94 32.17
CA LEU A 29 -9.79 13.20 32.00
C LEU A 29 -9.11 13.84 33.23
N TYR A 30 -9.76 14.79 33.90
CA TYR A 30 -9.20 15.50 35.05
C TYR A 30 -9.29 14.72 36.38
N GLU A 31 -10.18 13.74 36.48
CA GLU A 31 -10.32 12.87 37.66
C GLU A 31 -9.47 11.61 37.50
N ASP A 32 -9.62 10.94 36.36
CA ASP A 32 -8.96 9.66 36.06
C ASP A 32 -7.48 9.85 35.67
N PHE A 33 -7.10 11.01 35.13
CA PHE A 33 -5.70 11.36 34.86
C PHE A 33 -5.35 12.73 35.46
N PRO A 34 -5.10 12.83 36.78
CA PRO A 34 -4.82 14.09 37.48
C PRO A 34 -3.74 15.00 36.87
N PRO A 35 -2.66 14.49 36.21
CA PRO A 35 -1.69 15.34 35.54
C PRO A 35 -2.27 16.21 34.41
N SER A 36 -3.44 15.86 33.86
CA SER A 36 -4.12 16.66 32.83
C SER A 36 -4.57 18.04 33.32
N LYS A 37 -4.76 18.22 34.64
CA LYS A 37 -5.14 19.53 35.23
C LYS A 37 -4.13 20.64 34.95
N ARG A 38 -2.88 20.28 34.61
CA ARG A 38 -1.80 21.23 34.28
C ARG A 38 -1.69 21.51 32.78
N TRP A 39 -2.52 20.86 31.96
CA TRP A 39 -2.51 21.09 30.51
C TRP A 39 -3.15 22.45 30.21
N SER A 40 -2.60 23.14 29.21
CA SER A 40 -3.25 24.32 28.65
C SER A 40 -4.61 23.93 28.06
N PRO A 41 -5.59 24.84 28.00
CA PRO A 41 -6.87 24.59 27.34
C PRO A 41 -6.67 24.00 25.94
N GLY A 42 -7.40 22.95 25.63
CA GLY A 42 -7.28 22.21 24.38
C GLY A 42 -8.38 21.17 24.24
N VAL A 43 -8.46 20.54 23.06
CA VAL A 43 -9.45 19.51 22.75
C VAL A 43 -8.73 18.18 22.53
N VAL A 44 -9.23 17.12 23.15
CA VAL A 44 -8.76 15.74 22.92
C VAL A 44 -9.81 15.02 22.11
N PHE A 45 -9.44 14.57 20.91
CA PHE A 45 -10.29 13.74 20.06
C PHE A 45 -9.94 12.27 20.30
N ILE A 46 -10.93 11.47 20.70
CA ILE A 46 -10.78 10.02 20.87
C ILE A 46 -11.50 9.36 19.70
N LYS A 47 -10.75 8.63 18.86
CA LYS A 47 -11.32 7.78 17.82
C LYS A 47 -11.39 6.36 18.36
N TYR A 48 -12.58 5.78 18.38
CA TYR A 48 -12.81 4.39 18.78
C TYR A 48 -13.50 3.63 17.67
N ALA A 49 -13.44 2.30 17.74
CA ALA A 49 -14.15 1.40 16.85
C ALA A 49 -14.97 0.44 17.71
N CYS A 50 -16.20 0.16 17.27
CA CYS A 50 -17.05 -0.87 17.86
C CYS A 50 -17.05 -2.08 16.92
N PHE A 51 -17.10 -3.27 17.49
CA PHE A 51 -17.33 -4.50 16.75
C PHE A 51 -18.55 -5.20 17.33
N ASP A 52 -19.23 -5.99 16.51
CA ASP A 52 -20.37 -6.77 16.96
C ASP A 52 -19.88 -7.99 17.75
N ASP A 53 -20.31 -8.09 19.00
CA ASP A 53 -19.95 -9.17 19.90
C ASP A 53 -20.45 -10.54 19.39
N THR A 54 -21.60 -10.53 18.72
CA THR A 54 -22.32 -11.74 18.29
C THR A 54 -21.66 -12.46 17.12
N SER A 55 -20.93 -11.72 16.28
CA SER A 55 -20.17 -12.27 15.14
C SER A 55 -18.72 -12.63 15.49
N THR A 56 -18.29 -12.42 16.74
CA THR A 56 -16.91 -12.70 17.15
C THR A 56 -16.66 -14.18 17.45
N VAL A 57 -15.56 -14.70 16.92
CA VAL A 57 -15.07 -16.03 17.29
C VAL A 57 -14.36 -15.94 18.63
N HIS A 58 -14.85 -16.71 19.60
CA HIS A 58 -14.29 -16.73 20.96
C HIS A 58 -13.99 -18.13 21.49
N TYR A 59 -14.43 -19.17 20.77
CA TYR A 59 -14.13 -20.55 21.12
C TYR A 59 -12.76 -20.96 20.60
N CYS A 60 -11.97 -21.62 21.44
CA CYS A 60 -10.67 -22.16 21.08
C CYS A 60 -10.78 -23.36 20.12
N ASP A 61 -9.67 -23.65 19.44
CA ASP A 61 -9.42 -24.79 18.57
C ASP A 61 -10.42 -24.89 17.41
N ARG A 62 -10.75 -23.72 16.85
CA ARG A 62 -11.64 -23.59 15.71
C ARG A 62 -10.87 -23.28 14.43
N GLU A 63 -11.34 -23.88 13.35
CA GLU A 63 -10.97 -23.48 12.00
C GLU A 63 -11.98 -22.46 11.49
N VAL A 64 -11.48 -21.29 11.05
CA VAL A 64 -12.28 -20.18 10.53
C VAL A 64 -12.06 -20.13 9.02
N GLN A 65 -13.11 -20.44 8.27
CA GLN A 65 -13.14 -20.24 6.81
C GLN A 65 -13.56 -18.80 6.55
N VAL A 66 -12.62 -17.99 6.08
CA VAL A 66 -12.85 -16.57 5.78
C VAL A 66 -13.38 -16.44 4.37
N ALA A 67 -14.43 -15.64 4.17
CA ALA A 67 -15.04 -15.50 2.85
C ALA A 67 -14.07 -14.83 1.86
N GLU A 68 -14.24 -15.15 0.58
CA GLU A 68 -13.41 -14.60 -0.49
C GLU A 68 -13.70 -13.11 -0.70
N VAL A 69 -14.95 -12.68 -0.50
CA VAL A 69 -15.48 -11.38 -0.90
C VAL A 69 -16.56 -10.90 0.07
N GLY A 70 -16.65 -9.58 0.28
CA GLY A 70 -17.74 -8.93 1.02
C GLY A 70 -17.47 -8.74 2.51
N GLU A 71 -18.54 -8.56 3.29
CA GLU A 71 -18.44 -8.26 4.73
C GLU A 71 -17.88 -9.44 5.53
N ASP A 72 -18.19 -10.68 5.13
CA ASP A 72 -17.69 -11.91 5.78
C ASP A 72 -16.21 -12.22 5.46
N SER A 73 -15.54 -11.37 4.68
CA SER A 73 -14.11 -11.48 4.36
C SER A 73 -13.21 -10.94 5.47
N GLU A 74 -13.80 -10.31 6.48
CA GLU A 74 -13.13 -9.81 7.67
C GLU A 74 -13.93 -10.13 8.94
N GLY A 75 -13.30 -10.00 10.10
CA GLY A 75 -13.95 -10.29 11.37
C GLY A 75 -13.01 -10.22 12.56
N TYR A 76 -13.55 -10.55 13.74
CA TYR A 76 -12.85 -10.41 15.01
C TYR A 76 -12.76 -11.74 15.76
N ILE A 77 -11.60 -11.98 16.37
CA ILE A 77 -11.34 -13.14 17.23
C ILE A 77 -10.86 -12.63 18.59
N ARG A 78 -11.33 -13.26 19.66
CA ARG A 78 -10.91 -12.94 21.03
C ARG A 78 -10.74 -14.17 21.87
N THR A 79 -9.93 -14.07 22.92
CA THR A 79 -9.82 -15.13 23.92
C THR A 79 -11.13 -15.29 24.72
N PRO A 80 -11.50 -16.52 25.13
CA PRO A 80 -12.63 -16.72 26.03
C PRO A 80 -12.47 -15.90 27.31
N GLY A 81 -13.51 -15.16 27.70
CA GLY A 81 -13.50 -14.30 28.89
C GLY A 81 -13.01 -12.87 28.66
N TYR A 82 -12.54 -12.53 27.44
CA TYR A 82 -12.20 -11.16 27.07
C TYR A 82 -13.43 -10.23 27.20
N PRO A 83 -13.30 -9.02 27.79
CA PRO A 83 -12.08 -8.36 28.26
C PRO A 83 -11.79 -8.55 29.76
N HIS A 84 -12.44 -9.48 30.45
CA HIS A 84 -12.38 -9.56 31.92
C HIS A 84 -11.21 -10.42 32.42
N TYR A 85 -10.99 -11.56 31.77
CA TYR A 85 -9.95 -12.51 32.12
C TYR A 85 -9.59 -13.37 30.91
N TYR A 86 -8.46 -14.07 30.98
CA TYR A 86 -8.18 -15.23 30.13
C TYR A 86 -7.95 -16.46 31.00
N ILE A 87 -8.23 -17.63 30.44
CA ILE A 87 -8.07 -18.93 31.11
C ILE A 87 -6.74 -19.57 30.75
N ASP A 88 -6.29 -20.49 31.58
CA ASP A 88 -5.12 -21.31 31.33
C ASP A 88 -5.33 -22.34 30.22
N GLY A 89 -4.24 -22.73 29.55
CA GLY A 89 -4.25 -23.65 28.43
C GLY A 89 -3.80 -23.01 27.11
N ASP A 90 -3.80 -23.84 26.07
CA ASP A 90 -3.45 -23.42 24.72
C ASP A 90 -4.77 -23.19 23.96
N CYS A 91 -4.95 -21.98 23.43
CA CYS A 91 -6.14 -21.60 22.68
C CYS A 91 -5.73 -21.19 21.27
N GLY A 92 -6.07 -22.01 20.27
CA GLY A 92 -5.68 -21.78 18.88
C GLY A 92 -6.85 -21.46 17.95
N TRP A 93 -6.58 -20.69 16.90
CA TRP A 93 -7.46 -20.53 15.75
C TRP A 93 -6.68 -20.74 14.47
N ARG A 94 -7.26 -21.51 13.55
CA ARG A 94 -6.71 -21.74 12.22
C ARG A 94 -7.56 -21.02 11.19
N LEU A 95 -7.05 -19.93 10.65
CA LEU A 95 -7.73 -19.15 9.63
C LEU A 95 -7.33 -19.68 8.25
N ARG A 96 -8.31 -19.86 7.36
CA ARG A 96 -8.09 -20.24 5.97
C ARG A 96 -8.84 -19.31 5.03
N VAL A 97 -8.17 -18.91 3.96
CA VAL A 97 -8.73 -18.14 2.83
C VAL A 97 -8.54 -18.92 1.54
N ASN A 98 -9.04 -18.38 0.43
CA ASN A 98 -8.75 -18.91 -0.89
C ASN A 98 -7.21 -18.98 -1.13
N PRO A 99 -6.68 -20.03 -1.78
CA PRO A 99 -5.24 -20.17 -2.06
C PRO A 99 -4.58 -18.98 -2.79
N GLU A 100 -5.35 -18.16 -3.49
CA GLU A 100 -4.88 -16.97 -4.19
C GLU A 100 -4.93 -15.69 -3.32
N GLN A 101 -5.40 -15.80 -2.08
CA GLN A 101 -5.51 -14.70 -1.13
C GLN A 101 -4.51 -14.85 0.01
N LYS A 102 -4.27 -13.74 0.70
CA LYS A 102 -3.47 -13.67 1.93
C LYS A 102 -4.34 -13.27 3.10
N ILE A 103 -3.84 -13.45 4.32
CA ILE A 103 -4.54 -13.10 5.55
C ILE A 103 -3.78 -11.96 6.22
N ARG A 104 -4.47 -10.84 6.47
CA ARG A 104 -3.97 -9.77 7.31
C ARG A 104 -4.53 -9.92 8.71
N ILE A 105 -3.66 -10.22 9.68
CA ILE A 105 -3.98 -10.23 11.10
C ILE A 105 -3.59 -8.89 11.70
N THR A 106 -4.54 -8.24 12.36
CA THR A 106 -4.32 -7.00 13.09
C THR A 106 -4.59 -7.25 14.56
N LEU A 107 -3.54 -7.26 15.38
CA LEU A 107 -3.71 -7.32 16.81
C LEU A 107 -4.25 -5.97 17.28
N MET A 108 -5.42 -6.00 17.89
CA MET A 108 -6.13 -4.80 18.35
C MET A 108 -5.89 -4.58 19.84
N ASP A 109 -5.77 -5.66 20.61
CA ASP A 109 -5.47 -5.62 22.03
C ASP A 109 -4.72 -6.89 22.47
N VAL A 110 -3.62 -6.70 23.22
CA VAL A 110 -2.84 -7.80 23.80
C VAL A 110 -2.54 -7.45 25.24
N SER A 111 -3.30 -8.04 26.15
CA SER A 111 -3.14 -7.87 27.59
C SER A 111 -2.99 -9.24 28.23
N LEU A 112 -1.77 -9.75 28.23
CA LEU A 112 -1.40 -11.01 28.86
C LEU A 112 -0.47 -10.77 30.07
N ARG A 113 -0.21 -11.82 30.85
CA ARG A 113 0.85 -11.78 31.86
C ARG A 113 2.19 -11.60 31.15
N GLY A 114 2.80 -10.44 31.40
CA GLY A 114 4.10 -10.11 30.86
C GLY A 114 5.25 -10.90 31.49
N ILE A 115 6.45 -10.39 31.29
CA ILE A 115 7.68 -10.97 31.80
C ILE A 115 7.76 -10.73 33.32
N GLU A 116 8.01 -11.79 34.09
CA GLU A 116 8.25 -11.66 35.53
C GLU A 116 9.63 -11.05 35.83
N PRO A 117 9.81 -10.42 37.00
CA PRO A 117 11.14 -10.07 37.48
C PRO A 117 12.06 -11.31 37.38
N PHE A 118 13.24 -11.13 36.79
CA PHE A 118 14.26 -12.18 36.61
C PHE A 118 13.99 -13.25 35.54
N LYS A 119 13.01 -13.05 34.65
CA LYS A 119 12.86 -13.87 33.45
C LYS A 119 13.12 -13.02 32.20
N ASP A 120 13.63 -13.67 31.15
CA ASP A 120 13.89 -13.01 29.85
C ASP A 120 12.84 -13.37 28.79
N ARG A 121 11.82 -14.15 29.16
CA ARG A 121 10.79 -14.63 28.23
C ARG A 121 9.39 -14.48 28.81
N CYS A 122 8.44 -14.25 27.92
CA CYS A 122 7.02 -14.28 28.21
C CYS A 122 6.60 -15.66 28.75
N ILE A 123 5.80 -15.66 29.82
CA ILE A 123 5.21 -16.88 30.37
C ILE A 123 3.96 -17.23 29.57
N ASP A 124 3.08 -16.23 29.44
CA ASP A 124 1.86 -16.30 28.63
C ASP A 124 2.09 -15.43 27.40
N TYR A 125 1.84 -15.93 26.20
CA TYR A 125 2.13 -15.20 24.96
C TYR A 125 1.14 -15.54 23.86
N VAL A 126 1.00 -14.61 22.92
CA VAL A 126 0.33 -14.85 21.64
C VAL A 126 1.39 -15.07 20.56
N ALA A 127 1.18 -16.10 19.74
CA ALA A 127 1.99 -16.40 18.59
C ALA A 127 1.12 -16.40 17.33
N VAL A 128 1.65 -15.83 16.25
CA VAL A 128 1.04 -15.86 14.92
C VAL A 128 2.04 -16.56 14.01
N GLN A 129 1.62 -17.69 13.46
CA GLN A 129 2.45 -18.54 12.63
C GLN A 129 1.77 -18.80 11.28
N ASP A 130 2.54 -18.65 10.21
CA ASP A 130 2.10 -18.95 8.86
C ASP A 130 2.23 -20.45 8.56
N GLN A 131 1.51 -20.96 7.55
CA GLN A 131 1.48 -22.40 7.22
C GLN A 131 2.86 -22.99 6.88
N ASN A 132 3.74 -22.18 6.31
CA ASN A 132 5.10 -22.56 5.96
C ASN A 132 6.02 -22.75 7.18
N GLY A 133 5.54 -22.41 8.38
CA GLY A 133 6.27 -22.50 9.64
C GLY A 133 6.85 -21.17 10.12
N ASP A 134 6.77 -20.11 9.32
CA ASP A 134 7.31 -18.79 9.66
C ASP A 134 6.52 -18.17 10.83
N ALA A 135 7.23 -17.80 11.89
CA ALA A 135 6.65 -17.06 13.00
C ALA A 135 6.56 -15.57 12.64
N LEU A 136 5.35 -15.08 12.38
CA LEU A 136 5.10 -13.66 12.11
C LEU A 136 5.18 -12.82 13.38
N LEU A 137 4.80 -13.40 14.53
CA LEU A 137 4.91 -12.76 15.84
C LEU A 137 4.98 -13.80 16.96
N SER A 138 5.72 -13.47 18.02
CA SER A 138 5.55 -14.04 19.36
C SER A 138 5.73 -12.92 20.40
N SER A 139 4.68 -12.59 21.16
CA SER A 139 4.75 -11.52 22.16
C SER A 139 3.73 -11.70 23.30
N CYS A 140 4.05 -11.16 24.47
CA CYS A 140 3.14 -10.99 25.60
C CYS A 140 2.85 -9.54 25.95
N GLU A 141 3.54 -8.61 25.28
CA GLU A 141 3.43 -7.19 25.52
C GLU A 141 2.56 -6.51 24.47
N GLN A 142 1.88 -5.46 24.92
CA GLN A 142 1.17 -4.51 24.08
C GLN A 142 2.21 -3.71 23.30
N VAL A 143 2.62 -4.22 22.13
CA VAL A 143 3.43 -3.51 21.13
C VAL A 143 2.67 -2.24 20.68
N GLU A 144 3.25 -1.30 19.94
CA GLU A 144 2.51 -0.17 19.35
C GLU A 144 1.34 -0.69 18.50
N LEU A 145 0.15 -0.77 19.11
CA LEU A 145 -1.06 -1.29 18.49
C LEU A 145 -1.74 -0.18 17.67
N PRO A 146 -2.45 -0.53 16.58
CA PRO A 146 -2.68 -1.90 16.11
C PRO A 146 -1.51 -2.47 15.30
N LEU A 147 -0.99 -3.63 15.71
CA LEU A 147 0.10 -4.31 15.00
C LEU A 147 -0.50 -5.09 13.83
N ARG A 148 -0.10 -4.73 12.60
CA ARG A 148 -0.54 -5.36 11.36
C ARG A 148 0.49 -6.37 10.87
N LEU A 149 0.06 -7.61 10.71
CA LEU A 149 0.84 -8.73 10.21
C LEU A 149 0.15 -9.28 8.96
N THR A 150 0.89 -9.48 7.88
CA THR A 150 0.34 -10.04 6.63
C THR A 150 1.02 -11.38 6.36
N SER A 151 0.23 -12.42 6.14
CA SER A 151 0.73 -13.74 5.79
C SER A 151 1.26 -13.79 4.36
N VAL A 152 2.12 -14.76 4.10
CA VAL A 152 2.56 -15.14 2.76
C VAL A 152 1.65 -16.22 2.20
N THR A 153 1.16 -17.13 3.05
CA THR A 153 0.27 -18.22 2.62
C THR A 153 -1.22 -17.91 2.88
N HIS A 154 -2.08 -18.83 2.44
CA HIS A 154 -3.53 -18.79 2.58
C HIS A 154 -4.04 -19.39 3.90
N VAL A 155 -3.14 -19.84 4.79
CA VAL A 155 -3.50 -20.41 6.09
C VAL A 155 -2.62 -19.83 7.19
N VAL A 156 -3.24 -19.32 8.25
CA VAL A 156 -2.54 -18.76 9.42
C VAL A 156 -3.05 -19.41 10.69
N ASN A 157 -2.13 -19.78 11.58
CA ASN A 157 -2.43 -20.23 12.92
C ASN A 157 -2.13 -19.11 13.92
N VAL A 158 -3.14 -18.73 14.70
CA VAL A 158 -2.98 -17.85 15.86
C VAL A 158 -3.15 -18.68 17.11
N THR A 159 -2.16 -18.66 18.01
CA THR A 159 -2.20 -19.42 19.26
C THR A 159 -1.91 -18.52 20.45
N VAL A 160 -2.76 -18.60 21.46
CA VAL A 160 -2.52 -17.99 22.77
C VAL A 160 -2.15 -19.10 23.72
N VAL A 161 -0.94 -19.02 24.26
CA VAL A 161 -0.39 -20.01 25.20
C VAL A 161 -0.43 -19.38 26.58
N ALA A 162 -1.27 -19.91 27.47
CA ALA A 162 -1.37 -19.48 28.86
C ALA A 162 -0.88 -20.60 29.79
N ARG A 163 0.28 -20.37 30.43
CA ARG A 163 0.91 -21.27 31.41
C ARG A 163 0.61 -20.87 32.86
N SER A 164 0.01 -19.69 33.08
CA SER A 164 -0.63 -19.33 34.34
C SER A 164 -1.68 -20.38 34.76
N LYS A 165 -2.04 -20.47 36.05
CA LYS A 165 -3.07 -21.41 36.53
C LYS A 165 -4.37 -20.68 36.80
N GLY A 166 -5.48 -21.21 36.29
CA GLY A 166 -6.82 -20.65 36.47
C GLY A 166 -7.07 -19.36 35.67
N ALA A 167 -8.13 -18.64 36.03
CA ALA A 167 -8.50 -17.38 35.38
C ALA A 167 -7.57 -16.24 35.83
N TYR A 168 -6.81 -15.68 34.89
CA TYR A 168 -5.89 -14.57 35.16
C TYR A 168 -6.58 -13.21 34.87
N PRO A 169 -6.52 -12.23 35.79
CA PRO A 169 -7.28 -10.97 35.72
C PRO A 169 -6.63 -9.95 34.77
N LYS A 170 -6.54 -10.32 33.50
CA LYS A 170 -6.02 -9.51 32.40
C LYS A 170 -6.93 -9.70 31.20
N ARG A 171 -7.00 -8.69 30.33
CA ARG A 171 -8.06 -8.63 29.33
C ARG A 171 -8.00 -9.79 28.33
N GLY A 172 -6.81 -10.30 28.02
CA GLY A 172 -6.61 -11.35 27.04
C GLY A 172 -6.18 -10.77 25.70
N VAL A 173 -6.62 -11.39 24.60
CA VAL A 173 -6.26 -10.98 23.24
C VAL A 173 -7.51 -10.69 22.43
N LEU A 174 -7.49 -9.59 21.68
CA LEU A 174 -8.45 -9.24 20.63
C LEU A 174 -7.69 -8.98 19.34
N LEU A 175 -8.12 -9.62 18.27
CA LEU A 175 -7.55 -9.45 16.94
C LEU A 175 -8.64 -9.31 15.89
N HIS A 176 -8.27 -8.65 14.80
CA HIS A 176 -9.07 -8.51 13.59
C HIS A 176 -8.35 -9.24 12.46
N TYR A 177 -9.07 -10.08 11.71
CA TYR A 177 -8.56 -10.72 10.51
C TYR A 177 -9.26 -10.17 9.27
N LYS A 178 -8.56 -10.18 8.14
CA LYS A 178 -9.12 -9.83 6.84
C LYS A 178 -8.42 -10.62 5.73
N SER A 179 -9.17 -11.16 4.79
CA SER A 179 -8.61 -11.70 3.55
C SER A 179 -8.20 -10.56 2.61
N ILE A 180 -7.05 -10.69 1.97
CA ILE A 180 -6.45 -9.67 1.11
C ILE A 180 -6.26 -10.21 -0.30
N GLY A 181 -6.77 -9.45 -1.25
CA GLY A 181 -6.64 -9.67 -2.68
C GLY A 181 -7.86 -10.37 -3.26
N CYS A 182 -8.15 -10.12 -4.53
CA CYS A 182 -9.32 -10.69 -5.21
C CYS A 182 -8.96 -12.01 -5.90
N VAL A 183 -9.85 -13.01 -5.88
CA VAL A 183 -9.66 -14.27 -6.61
C VAL A 183 -9.58 -14.00 -8.11
N THR A 184 -8.62 -14.62 -8.79
CA THR A 184 -8.31 -14.34 -10.21
C THR A 184 -9.50 -14.69 -11.10
N LEU A 185 -9.93 -13.74 -11.94
CA LEU A 185 -10.96 -14.01 -12.94
C LEU A 185 -10.40 -14.89 -14.07
N PRO A 186 -11.20 -15.82 -14.62
CA PRO A 186 -10.76 -16.66 -15.72
C PRO A 186 -10.39 -15.80 -16.94
N ALA A 187 -9.28 -16.15 -17.58
CA ALA A 187 -8.88 -15.49 -18.82
C ALA A 187 -9.91 -15.77 -19.93
N PRO A 188 -10.22 -14.79 -20.79
CA PRO A 188 -11.21 -14.98 -21.84
C PRO A 188 -10.65 -15.90 -22.94
N PRO A 189 -11.50 -16.56 -23.73
CA PRO A 189 -11.07 -17.24 -24.95
C PRO A 189 -10.29 -16.28 -25.85
N SER A 190 -9.17 -16.74 -26.41
CA SER A 190 -8.24 -15.91 -27.19
C SER A 190 -7.60 -14.74 -26.43
N GLY A 191 -7.51 -14.84 -25.10
CA GLY A 191 -6.73 -13.96 -24.25
C GLY A 191 -6.05 -14.73 -23.11
N TYR A 192 -5.23 -14.03 -22.35
CA TYR A 192 -4.45 -14.58 -21.25
C TYR A 192 -4.26 -13.53 -20.15
N LEU A 193 -4.05 -14.01 -18.92
CA LEU A 193 -3.60 -13.18 -17.82
C LEU A 193 -2.09 -12.95 -17.97
N VAL A 194 -1.66 -11.70 -17.96
CA VAL A 194 -0.25 -11.31 -18.00
C VAL A 194 0.36 -11.42 -16.62
N TYR A 195 -0.25 -10.74 -15.64
CA TYR A 195 0.15 -10.80 -14.24
C TYR A 195 -1.02 -10.37 -13.34
N ARG A 196 -0.94 -10.73 -12.07
CA ARG A 196 -1.88 -10.33 -11.01
C ARG A 196 -1.15 -10.15 -9.69
N ASN A 197 -1.50 -9.10 -8.96
CA ASN A 197 -1.14 -8.93 -7.55
C ASN A 197 -2.42 -8.77 -6.70
N ASP A 198 -2.28 -8.31 -5.46
CA ASP A 198 -3.38 -8.07 -4.53
C ASP A 198 -4.32 -6.93 -4.94
N GLU A 199 -3.84 -5.96 -5.72
CA GLU A 199 -4.58 -4.75 -6.09
C GLU A 199 -5.04 -4.71 -7.55
N VAL A 200 -4.32 -5.35 -8.48
CA VAL A 200 -4.54 -5.23 -9.93
C VAL A 200 -4.29 -6.55 -10.64
N ALA A 201 -5.11 -6.81 -11.66
CA ALA A 201 -4.89 -7.87 -12.63
C ALA A 201 -4.84 -7.30 -14.05
N HIS A 202 -3.87 -7.77 -14.83
CA HIS A 202 -3.63 -7.34 -16.21
C HIS A 202 -3.88 -8.49 -17.17
N TYR A 203 -4.87 -8.32 -18.05
CA TYR A 203 -5.24 -9.28 -19.09
C TYR A 203 -4.90 -8.74 -20.46
N MET A 204 -4.57 -9.63 -21.40
CA MET A 204 -4.28 -9.26 -22.77
C MET A 204 -4.88 -10.27 -23.75
N CYS A 205 -5.44 -9.77 -24.85
CA CYS A 205 -5.90 -10.59 -25.95
C CYS A 205 -4.72 -11.02 -26.85
N ASN A 206 -4.90 -12.16 -27.53
CA ASN A 206 -3.97 -12.68 -28.52
C ASN A 206 -3.81 -11.71 -29.71
N VAL A 207 -2.84 -11.98 -30.59
CA VAL A 207 -2.62 -11.19 -31.81
C VAL A 207 -3.90 -11.18 -32.66
N ASN A 208 -4.28 -10.01 -33.16
CA ASN A 208 -5.52 -9.75 -33.91
C ASN A 208 -6.82 -9.88 -33.11
N PHE A 209 -6.75 -9.93 -31.78
CA PHE A 209 -7.94 -9.88 -30.93
C PHE A 209 -7.93 -8.64 -30.03
N VAL A 210 -9.12 -8.13 -29.73
CA VAL A 210 -9.36 -7.02 -28.80
C VAL A 210 -10.54 -7.32 -27.90
N PHE A 211 -10.57 -6.74 -26.70
CA PHE A 211 -11.73 -6.83 -25.82
C PHE A 211 -12.96 -6.20 -26.50
N VAL A 212 -14.09 -6.91 -26.46
CA VAL A 212 -15.31 -6.53 -27.19
C VAL A 212 -15.87 -5.16 -26.81
N ASP A 213 -15.65 -4.73 -25.58
CA ASP A 213 -16.19 -3.50 -25.01
C ASP A 213 -15.32 -2.27 -25.34
N THR A 214 -14.01 -2.36 -25.12
CA THR A 214 -13.08 -1.24 -25.25
C THR A 214 -12.38 -1.20 -26.60
N ARG A 215 -12.39 -2.31 -27.35
CA ARG A 215 -11.57 -2.53 -28.56
C ARG A 215 -10.07 -2.31 -28.32
N GLN A 216 -9.63 -2.46 -27.08
CA GLN A 216 -8.23 -2.45 -26.70
C GLN A 216 -7.72 -3.87 -26.57
N LYS A 217 -6.42 -4.06 -26.75
CA LYS A 217 -5.78 -5.37 -26.59
C LYS A 217 -5.51 -5.73 -25.13
N ALA A 218 -5.28 -4.73 -24.28
CA ALA A 218 -4.98 -4.89 -22.87
C ALA A 218 -6.15 -4.41 -22.00
N ARG A 219 -6.35 -5.05 -20.85
CA ARG A 219 -7.35 -4.69 -19.84
C ARG A 219 -6.73 -4.77 -18.46
N PHE A 220 -6.92 -3.72 -17.68
CA PHE A 220 -6.58 -3.68 -16.26
C PHE A 220 -7.88 -3.68 -15.46
N ILE A 221 -7.92 -4.50 -14.42
CA ILE A 221 -8.99 -4.50 -13.42
C ILE A 221 -8.37 -4.35 -12.03
N TRP A 222 -9.06 -3.63 -11.15
CA TRP A 222 -8.60 -3.26 -9.81
C TRP A 222 -9.44 -3.95 -8.75
N CYS A 223 -8.79 -4.42 -7.70
CA CYS A 223 -9.40 -5.07 -6.56
C CYS A 223 -9.71 -4.01 -5.50
N TYR A 224 -10.97 -3.93 -5.07
CA TYR A 224 -11.38 -3.09 -3.96
C TYR A 224 -11.10 -3.74 -2.60
N ASP A 225 -11.18 -2.94 -1.54
CA ASP A 225 -10.92 -3.37 -0.16
C ASP A 225 -11.87 -4.47 0.34
N ASP A 226 -13.02 -4.66 -0.29
CA ASP A 226 -13.98 -5.74 0.01
C ASP A 226 -13.73 -7.02 -0.84
N ASN A 227 -12.55 -7.08 -1.48
CA ASN A 227 -12.11 -8.12 -2.39
C ASN A 227 -13.02 -8.30 -3.63
N ARG A 228 -13.70 -7.24 -4.07
CA ARG A 228 -14.42 -7.22 -5.36
C ARG A 228 -13.56 -6.61 -6.45
N TRP A 229 -13.56 -7.24 -7.63
CA TRP A 229 -13.05 -6.59 -8.83
C TRP A 229 -13.97 -5.43 -9.23
N ASN A 230 -13.37 -4.32 -9.62
CA ASN A 230 -14.09 -3.14 -10.10
C ASN A 230 -14.83 -3.38 -11.42
N ASP A 231 -14.42 -4.40 -12.16
CA ASP A 231 -14.87 -4.69 -13.50
C ASP A 231 -14.72 -6.18 -13.81
N THR A 232 -15.28 -6.60 -14.94
CA THR A 232 -15.23 -7.98 -15.44
C THR A 232 -14.16 -8.11 -16.53
N VAL A 233 -13.94 -9.36 -16.99
CA VAL A 233 -13.04 -9.65 -18.11
C VAL A 233 -13.89 -10.08 -19.32
N PRO A 234 -14.18 -9.17 -20.27
CA PRO A 234 -14.99 -9.49 -21.44
C PRO A 234 -14.28 -10.41 -22.43
N LEU A 235 -15.03 -10.94 -23.40
CA LEU A 235 -14.50 -11.80 -24.45
C LEU A 235 -13.58 -11.02 -25.41
N CYS A 236 -12.51 -11.69 -25.85
CA CYS A 236 -11.65 -11.21 -26.93
C CYS A 236 -12.28 -11.57 -28.29
N VAL A 237 -12.45 -10.58 -29.16
CA VAL A 237 -13.01 -10.75 -30.52
C VAL A 237 -11.99 -10.34 -31.58
N VAL A 238 -12.10 -10.92 -32.78
CA VAL A 238 -11.21 -10.60 -33.90
C VAL A 238 -11.31 -9.11 -34.21
N PHE A 239 -10.15 -8.45 -34.28
CA PHE A 239 -10.02 -7.09 -34.76
C PHE A 239 -10.27 -7.07 -36.27
N VAL A 240 -11.50 -6.75 -36.67
CA VAL A 240 -11.83 -6.53 -38.08
C VAL A 240 -11.53 -5.06 -38.40
N SER A 241 -10.40 -4.81 -39.06
CA SER A 241 -10.17 -3.50 -39.67
C SER A 241 -11.21 -3.32 -40.79
N ARG A 242 -11.78 -2.11 -40.93
CA ARG A 242 -12.75 -1.82 -42.00
C ARG A 242 -12.20 -2.07 -43.41
N GLU A 243 -10.88 -2.20 -43.55
CA GLU A 243 -10.19 -2.44 -44.83
C GLU A 243 -10.29 -3.89 -45.32
N THR A 244 -10.54 -4.87 -44.45
CA THR A 244 -10.57 -6.29 -44.86
C THR A 244 -11.84 -6.69 -45.63
N ARG A 245 -12.83 -5.80 -45.76
CA ARG A 245 -14.05 -6.06 -46.54
C ARG A 245 -13.87 -5.91 -48.05
N VAL A 246 -12.74 -5.38 -48.53
CA VAL A 246 -12.55 -5.07 -49.96
C VAL A 246 -11.94 -6.24 -50.76
N PHE A 247 -11.36 -7.26 -50.10
CA PHE A 247 -10.60 -8.31 -50.80
C PHE A 247 -11.39 -9.57 -51.21
N CYS A 248 -12.65 -9.72 -50.81
CA CYS A 248 -13.47 -10.90 -51.16
C CYS A 248 -14.67 -10.59 -52.06
N GLN A 249 -14.55 -9.64 -53.00
CA GLN A 249 -15.60 -9.37 -54.00
C GLN A 249 -15.12 -9.31 -55.46
N LYS A 250 -13.83 -9.53 -55.74
CA LYS A 250 -13.26 -9.26 -57.07
C LYS A 250 -12.98 -10.48 -57.97
N GLU A 251 -13.53 -11.65 -57.69
CA GLU A 251 -13.34 -12.85 -58.55
C GLU A 251 -14.60 -13.35 -59.29
N ALA A 252 -15.71 -12.59 -59.29
CA ALA A 252 -16.97 -13.05 -59.88
C ALA A 252 -17.48 -12.22 -61.08
N ALA A 253 -16.60 -11.60 -61.87
CA ALA A 253 -17.00 -11.03 -63.17
C ALA A 253 -15.80 -10.88 -64.11
N LEU A 254 -15.67 -11.79 -65.10
CA LEU A 254 -15.58 -11.48 -66.54
C LEU A 254 -14.95 -12.67 -67.32
N LYS A 255 -15.78 -13.42 -68.05
CA LYS A 255 -15.39 -14.31 -69.16
C LYS A 255 -16.21 -13.91 -70.40
N ARG A 256 -15.55 -13.80 -71.57
CA ARG A 256 -15.95 -13.29 -72.92
C ARG A 256 -15.57 -11.83 -73.16
N ASP A 257 -15.00 -11.37 -74.28
CA ASP A 257 -14.70 -11.95 -75.61
C ASP A 257 -13.58 -11.11 -76.34
N SER A 258 -13.17 -11.56 -77.53
CA SER A 258 -12.04 -11.20 -78.46
C SER A 258 -11.77 -9.74 -78.97
N ILE A 259 -10.48 -9.29 -78.91
CA ILE A 259 -9.46 -8.75 -79.91
C ILE A 259 -9.89 -7.85 -81.13
N PRO A 260 -9.08 -6.89 -81.77
CA PRO A 260 -7.78 -6.18 -81.46
C PRO A 260 -7.69 -4.63 -81.75
N ARG A 261 -6.49 -4.04 -81.48
CA ARG A 261 -5.82 -2.77 -81.98
C ARG A 261 -6.23 -1.45 -81.29
N SER A 262 -5.37 -0.45 -81.03
CA SER A 262 -3.99 -0.09 -81.42
C SER A 262 -3.35 0.88 -80.40
N ASP A 263 -2.03 1.05 -80.53
CA ASP A 263 -1.07 1.96 -79.87
C ASP A 263 -1.58 3.32 -79.32
N GLU A 264 -1.19 3.68 -78.09
CA GLU A 264 -0.23 4.76 -77.78
C GLU A 264 -0.21 5.17 -76.28
N GLU A 265 1.02 5.46 -75.84
CA GLU A 265 1.44 6.37 -74.76
C GLU A 265 1.24 6.07 -73.27
N ALA A 266 2.40 5.99 -72.63
CA ALA A 266 2.65 6.07 -71.19
C ALA A 266 2.15 7.38 -70.58
N LYS A 267 1.60 7.31 -69.36
CA LYS A 267 1.85 8.29 -68.28
C LYS A 267 1.29 7.83 -66.93
N ASN A 268 2.20 7.84 -65.96
CA ASN A 268 2.02 8.18 -64.55
C ASN A 268 1.37 7.15 -63.61
N LEU A 269 2.28 6.40 -62.98
CA LEU A 269 2.18 5.87 -61.62
C LEU A 269 1.94 7.04 -60.64
N ALA A 270 0.83 7.00 -59.89
CA ALA A 270 0.65 7.83 -58.71
C ALA A 270 1.19 7.08 -57.47
N PRO A 271 2.05 7.68 -56.64
CA PRO A 271 2.66 7.01 -55.51
C PRO A 271 1.74 7.04 -54.28
N HIS A 272 1.66 5.88 -53.63
CA HIS A 272 1.63 5.67 -52.18
C HIS A 272 1.15 6.83 -51.28
N ASP A 273 -0.04 6.67 -50.71
CA ASP A 273 -0.37 7.24 -49.40
C ASP A 273 0.39 6.47 -48.32
N VAL A 274 1.46 7.09 -47.82
CA VAL A 274 2.22 6.65 -46.64
C VAL A 274 1.55 7.28 -45.41
N PRO A 275 1.28 6.54 -44.32
CA PRO A 275 0.82 7.16 -43.09
C PRO A 275 1.85 8.17 -42.59
N ASP A 276 1.37 9.35 -42.23
CA ASP A 276 2.12 10.58 -42.01
C ASP A 276 3.04 10.48 -40.77
N MET A 277 4.16 9.76 -40.93
CA MET A 277 5.21 9.55 -39.92
C MET A 277 5.89 10.87 -39.48
N MET A 278 5.56 11.97 -40.15
CA MET A 278 6.02 13.31 -39.83
C MET A 278 5.34 13.86 -38.57
N VAL A 279 4.08 13.51 -38.30
CA VAL A 279 3.34 14.10 -37.17
C VAL A 279 3.64 13.36 -35.87
N ASP A 280 3.64 12.03 -35.89
CA ASP A 280 3.71 11.20 -34.68
C ASP A 280 5.12 11.04 -34.09
N ILE A 281 6.17 11.23 -34.88
CA ILE A 281 7.57 11.10 -34.42
C ILE A 281 8.26 12.45 -34.31
N VAL A 282 8.09 13.34 -35.30
CA VAL A 282 8.88 14.58 -35.36
C VAL A 282 8.43 15.58 -34.29
N ILE A 283 7.12 15.69 -34.03
CA ILE A 283 6.59 16.65 -33.06
C ILE A 283 7.04 16.32 -31.63
N PRO A 284 6.91 15.08 -31.13
CA PRO A 284 7.43 14.72 -29.80
C PRO A 284 8.95 14.86 -29.70
N SER A 285 9.71 14.51 -30.75
CA SER A 285 11.17 14.65 -30.75
C SER A 285 11.63 16.12 -30.67
N LEU A 286 10.95 17.03 -31.38
CA LEU A 286 11.25 18.47 -31.32
C LEU A 286 10.93 19.08 -29.95
N LEU A 287 9.83 18.66 -29.32
CA LEU A 287 9.47 19.11 -27.96
C LEU A 287 10.50 18.65 -26.91
N ILE A 288 10.94 17.40 -26.99
CA ILE A 288 11.98 16.86 -26.11
C ILE A 288 13.29 17.62 -26.33
N ALA A 289 13.70 17.84 -27.58
CA ALA A 289 14.91 18.59 -27.89
C ALA A 289 14.85 20.04 -27.36
N ALA A 290 13.72 20.73 -27.51
CA ALA A 290 13.52 22.08 -26.98
C ALA A 290 13.61 22.13 -25.45
N LEU A 291 13.06 21.14 -24.74
CA LEU A 291 13.17 21.02 -23.29
C LEU A 291 14.61 20.83 -22.83
N PHE A 292 15.40 20.00 -23.52
CA PHE A 292 16.81 19.81 -23.20
C PHE A 292 17.63 21.09 -23.40
N VAL A 293 17.43 21.80 -24.51
CA VAL A 293 18.14 23.05 -24.80
C VAL A 293 17.74 24.16 -23.80
N GLY A 294 16.46 24.28 -23.48
CA GLY A 294 15.96 25.23 -22.49
C GLY A 294 16.55 24.99 -21.10
N ASN A 295 16.54 23.74 -20.63
CA ASN A 295 17.12 23.38 -19.34
C ASN A 295 18.64 23.58 -19.31
N ALA A 296 19.35 23.29 -20.41
CA ALA A 296 20.78 23.54 -20.52
C ALA A 296 21.12 25.04 -20.42
N LEU A 297 20.33 25.91 -21.05
CA LEU A 297 20.50 27.38 -20.96
C LEU A 297 20.27 27.89 -19.54
N ILE A 298 19.26 27.38 -18.83
CA ILE A 298 18.99 27.75 -17.43
C ILE A 298 20.19 27.37 -16.55
N VAL A 299 20.72 26.16 -16.70
CA VAL A 299 21.91 25.71 -15.97
C VAL A 299 23.12 26.58 -16.30
N LEU A 300 23.31 26.96 -17.57
CA LEU A 300 24.40 27.83 -18.01
C LEU A 300 24.29 29.24 -17.42
N ILE A 301 23.06 29.78 -17.33
CA ILE A 301 22.80 31.07 -16.67
C ILE A 301 23.10 30.97 -15.17
N ILE A 302 22.62 29.93 -14.48
CA ILE A 302 22.90 29.69 -13.06
C ILE A 302 24.41 29.54 -12.83
N TYR A 303 25.10 28.78 -13.68
CA TYR A 303 26.55 28.61 -13.63
C TYR A 303 27.28 29.95 -13.80
N LYS A 304 26.86 30.76 -14.79
CA LYS A 304 27.46 32.09 -15.04
C LYS A 304 27.17 33.07 -13.89
N TYR A 305 26.02 32.94 -13.22
CA TYR A 305 25.68 33.74 -12.05
C TYR A 305 26.50 33.33 -10.82
N ARG A 306 26.67 32.02 -10.56
CA ARG A 306 27.56 31.52 -9.50
C ARG A 306 29.00 31.93 -9.74
N LYS A 307 29.49 31.85 -10.98
CA LYS A 307 30.85 32.26 -11.34
C LYS A 307 31.09 33.77 -11.20
N ARG A 308 30.07 34.62 -11.43
CA ARG A 308 30.17 36.05 -11.11
C ARG A 308 30.22 36.30 -9.61
N LYS A 309 29.40 35.59 -8.82
CA LYS A 309 29.41 35.71 -7.36
C LYS A 309 30.75 35.30 -6.74
N GLU A 310 31.39 34.24 -7.24
CA GLU A 310 32.75 33.85 -6.83
C GLU A 310 33.82 34.86 -7.29
N GLY A 311 33.57 35.64 -8.35
CA GLY A 311 34.45 36.74 -8.77
C GLY A 311 34.31 37.97 -7.88
N ASP A 312 33.08 38.33 -7.51
CA ASP A 312 32.78 39.47 -6.64
C ASP A 312 33.31 39.22 -5.20
N GLU A 313 33.23 37.98 -4.68
CA GLU A 313 33.78 37.63 -3.36
C GLU A 313 35.33 37.69 -3.29
N VAL A 314 36.03 37.51 -4.42
CA VAL A 314 37.51 37.57 -4.48
C VAL A 314 38.03 39.01 -4.60
N GLU A 315 37.25 39.93 -5.17
CA GLU A 315 37.62 41.37 -5.25
C GLU A 315 37.39 42.11 -3.92
N ASP A 316 36.44 41.66 -3.08
CA ASP A 316 36.21 42.23 -1.75
C ASP A 316 37.29 41.85 -0.73
N GLU A 317 37.91 40.66 -0.82
CA GLU A 317 38.98 40.22 0.09
C GLU A 317 40.33 40.92 -0.20
N PHE A 318 40.57 41.39 -1.42
CA PHE A 318 41.80 42.10 -1.79
C PHE A 318 41.82 43.59 -1.39
N ASN A 319 40.67 44.17 -1.05
CA ASN A 319 40.53 45.60 -0.73
C ASN A 319 40.62 45.95 0.77
N THR A 320 40.87 44.97 1.65
CA THR A 320 41.05 45.19 3.09
C THR A 320 42.42 44.75 3.60
N ILE A 321 43.48 45.46 3.21
CA ILE A 321 44.75 45.47 3.97
C ILE A 321 45.16 46.92 4.24
N PRO A 322 45.15 47.38 5.51
CA PRO A 322 46.01 48.47 5.93
C PRO A 322 47.20 47.96 6.76
N LEU A 323 48.33 48.60 6.47
CA LEU A 323 49.65 48.43 7.05
C LEU A 323 49.74 48.93 8.51
N ASN A 324 50.40 48.11 9.33
CA ASN A 324 51.15 48.35 10.57
C ASN A 324 51.45 49.81 11.01
N VAL A 325 51.19 50.16 12.28
CA VAL A 325 52.06 51.05 13.12
C VAL A 325 51.92 50.72 14.64
N ASN A 326 53.03 50.24 15.22
CA ASN A 326 53.57 50.31 16.59
C ASN A 326 52.80 50.96 17.78
N GLY A 327 52.95 50.35 18.96
CA GLY A 327 53.09 51.07 20.24
C GLY A 327 52.78 50.28 21.52
N ASN A 328 53.82 49.99 22.33
CA ASN A 328 53.78 49.40 23.68
C ASN A 328 52.75 50.04 24.67
N VAL A 329 52.28 49.27 25.67
CA VAL A 329 52.46 49.50 27.13
C VAL A 329 51.57 48.56 27.99
N HIS A 330 52.24 47.82 28.89
CA HIS A 330 51.88 47.25 30.21
C HIS A 330 50.43 47.09 30.74
N SER A 331 50.26 45.93 31.41
CA SER A 331 49.80 45.70 32.81
C SER A 331 48.42 45.09 33.11
N ALA A 332 48.49 43.90 33.73
CA ALA A 332 47.82 43.40 34.95
C ALA A 332 46.30 43.54 35.17
N GLY A 333 45.67 42.42 35.55
CA GLY A 333 44.39 42.42 36.28
C GLY A 333 43.69 41.06 36.34
N ASN A 334 43.65 40.48 37.53
CA ASN A 334 43.02 39.20 37.92
C ASN A 334 41.48 39.25 38.04
N ALA A 335 40.91 38.05 38.17
CA ALA A 335 39.66 37.66 38.89
C ALA A 335 38.35 37.86 38.11
N VAL A 336 37.34 36.99 38.14
CA VAL A 336 36.95 35.82 38.96
C VAL A 336 36.35 34.77 38.03
#